data_AF-A0A0G4MQP8-F1
#
_entry.id   AF-A0A0G4MQP8-F1
#
_cell.length_a   1.000
_cell.length_b   1.000
_cell.length_c   1.000
_cell.angle_alpha   90.00
_cell.angle_beta   90.00
_cell.angle_gamma   90.00
#
_symmetry.space_group_name_H-M   'P 1'
#
loop_
_entity.id
_entity.type
_entity.pdbx_description
1 polymer ?
#
loop_
_entity_poly.entity_id
_entity_poly.type
_entity_poly.pdbx_seq_one_letter_code
_entity_poly.pdbx_strand_id
1 'polypeptide(L)'
;MRYLNRDLEFLINPECYHPMCANCVARLFADGPAQCPYAGCTKTLRKKAFKAAWFGDLTVEREVDVRRRVHAVFNKEEPDFESLEDYNAYLEQVESLTFDLL
;
A
#
# COMPACT_ATOMS: atom_id res chain seq x y z
N MET A 1 24.03 7.53 -1.96
CA MET A 1 23.43 8.13 -3.17
C MET A 1 22.36 9.22 -2.90
N ARG A 2 21.86 9.42 -1.67
CA ARG A 2 20.99 10.58 -1.35
C ARG A 2 21.68 11.95 -1.40
N TYR A 3 23.01 11.98 -1.43
CA TYR A 3 23.81 13.22 -1.43
C TYR A 3 24.17 13.75 -2.83
N LEU A 4 23.86 13.01 -3.91
CA LEU A 4 24.28 13.33 -5.27
C LEU A 4 23.18 13.98 -6.13
N ASN A 5 21.91 13.83 -5.75
CA ASN A 5 20.80 14.48 -6.44
C ASN A 5 19.61 14.67 -5.48
N ARG A 6 19.22 15.92 -5.24
CA ARG A 6 18.07 16.28 -4.38
C ARG A 6 16.72 15.92 -5.00
N ASP A 7 16.67 15.68 -6.31
CA ASP A 7 15.45 15.39 -7.05
C ASP A 7 15.21 13.88 -7.22
N LEU A 8 15.95 13.04 -6.49
CA LEU A 8 15.81 11.60 -6.56
C LEU A 8 14.53 11.14 -5.86
N GLU A 9 13.48 10.93 -6.64
CA GLU A 9 12.21 10.40 -6.17
C GLU A 9 12.30 8.89 -5.88
N PHE A 10 11.75 8.47 -4.75
CA PHE A 10 11.59 7.08 -4.37
C PHE A 10 10.14 6.65 -4.58
N LEU A 11 9.98 5.54 -5.27
CA LEU A 11 8.71 4.89 -5.53
C LEU A 11 8.62 3.59 -4.72
N ILE A 12 7.38 3.17 -4.45
CA ILE A 12 7.06 1.90 -3.79
C ILE A 12 6.07 1.11 -4.64
N ASN A 13 6.07 -0.21 -4.47
CA ASN A 13 5.06 -1.08 -5.05
C ASN A 13 4.16 -1.66 -3.94
N PRO A 14 2.82 -1.56 -4.03
CA PRO A 14 1.90 -2.07 -3.01
C PRO A 14 1.99 -3.58 -2.73
N GLU A 15 2.61 -4.36 -3.61
CA GLU A 15 2.80 -5.81 -3.43
C GLU A 15 3.89 -6.15 -2.40
N CYS A 16 4.83 -5.24 -2.14
CA CYS A 16 5.96 -5.51 -1.23
C CYS A 16 6.46 -4.31 -0.41
N TYR A 17 5.99 -3.08 -0.68
CA TYR A 17 6.36 -1.84 0.02
C TYR A 17 7.87 -1.59 0.11
N HIS A 18 8.68 -2.12 -0.81
CA HIS A 18 10.12 -1.85 -0.85
C HIS A 18 10.41 -0.56 -1.64
N PRO A 19 11.15 0.40 -1.06
CA PRO A 19 11.46 1.66 -1.74
C PRO A 19 12.52 1.48 -2.82
N MET A 20 12.31 2.10 -3.98
CA MET A 20 13.21 2.07 -5.12
C MET A 20 13.23 3.44 -5.82
N CYS A 21 14.41 3.93 -6.22
CA CYS A 21 14.45 5.20 -6.95
C CYS A 21 13.80 5.08 -8.34
N ALA A 22 13.23 6.18 -8.83
CA ALA A 22 12.55 6.22 -10.13
C ALA A 22 13.41 5.67 -11.29
N ASN A 23 14.71 5.96 -11.29
CA ASN A 23 15.65 5.44 -12.30
C ASN A 23 15.80 3.91 -12.27
N CYS A 24 15.87 3.32 -11.07
CA CYS A 24 15.92 1.87 -10.93
C CYS A 24 14.61 1.22 -11.41
N VAL A 25 13.45 1.82 -11.08
CA VAL A 25 12.16 1.34 -11.57
C VAL A 25 12.07 1.42 -13.10
N ALA A 26 12.50 2.53 -13.68
CA ALA A 26 12.47 2.73 -15.12
C ALA A 26 13.31 1.70 -15.87
N ARG A 27 14.49 1.35 -15.33
CA ARG A 27 15.45 0.42 -15.94
C ARG A 27 15.11 -1.06 -15.70
N LEU A 28 14.84 -1.45 -14.45
CA LEU A 28 14.66 -2.86 -14.08
C LEU A 28 13.36 -3.45 -14.63
N PHE A 29 12.34 -2.62 -14.84
CA PHE A 29 11.02 -3.04 -15.33
C PHE A 29 10.74 -2.51 -16.74
N ALA A 30 11.79 -2.16 -17.51
CA ALA A 30 11.66 -1.69 -18.88
C ALA A 30 11.12 -2.78 -19.81
N ASP A 31 11.67 -3.98 -19.69
CA ASP A 31 11.39 -5.11 -20.58
C ASP A 31 10.15 -5.92 -20.16
N GLY A 32 9.52 -5.56 -19.04
CA GLY A 32 8.33 -6.22 -18.53
C GLY A 32 8.29 -6.37 -17.02
N PRO A 33 7.37 -7.21 -16.50
CA PRO A 33 7.34 -7.57 -15.09
C PRO A 33 8.63 -8.29 -14.67
N ALA A 34 9.19 -7.91 -13.53
CA ALA A 34 10.42 -8.49 -13.00
C ALA A 34 10.30 -8.72 -11.49
N GLN A 35 11.18 -9.53 -10.91
CA GLN A 35 11.21 -9.74 -9.46
C GLN A 35 11.73 -8.49 -8.73
N CYS A 36 11.19 -8.22 -7.55
CA CYS A 36 11.75 -7.22 -6.64
C CYS A 36 13.24 -7.53 -6.35
N PRO A 37 14.16 -6.56 -6.51
CA PRO A 37 15.59 -6.78 -6.27
C PRO A 37 15.97 -6.77 -4.78
N TYR A 38 15.00 -6.56 -3.88
CA TYR A 38 15.25 -6.55 -2.44
C TYR A 38 15.56 -7.97 -1.96
N ALA A 39 16.62 -8.13 -1.16
CA ALA A 39 17.05 -9.44 -0.68
C ALA A 39 15.92 -10.15 0.08
N GLY A 40 15.62 -11.39 -0.29
CA GLY A 40 14.54 -12.18 0.31
C GLY A 40 13.14 -11.89 -0.24
N CYS A 41 12.96 -10.89 -1.12
CA CYS A 41 11.68 -10.64 -1.76
C CYS A 41 11.55 -11.42 -3.07
N THR A 42 10.51 -12.24 -3.18
CA THR A 42 10.20 -13.05 -4.39
C THR A 42 9.01 -12.51 -5.19
N LYS A 43 8.50 -11.34 -4.83
CA LYS A 43 7.33 -10.73 -5.50
C LYS A 43 7.71 -10.24 -6.90
N THR A 44 6.89 -10.61 -7.88
CA THR A 44 7.01 -10.09 -9.26
C THR A 44 6.22 -8.80 -9.37
N LEU A 45 6.90 -7.71 -9.73
CA LEU A 45 6.35 -6.37 -9.76
C LEU A 45 6.16 -5.88 -11.20
N ARG A 46 5.17 -5.02 -11.40
CA ARG A 46 4.89 -4.37 -12.69
C ARG A 46 5.23 -2.89 -12.61
N LYS A 47 5.85 -2.34 -13.66
CA LYS A 47 6.24 -0.91 -13.74
C LYS A 47 5.08 0.05 -13.42
N LYS A 48 3.89 -0.21 -13.96
CA LYS A 48 2.70 0.63 -13.77
C LYS A 48 2.15 0.64 -12.34
N ALA A 49 2.52 -0.33 -11.51
CA ALA A 49 2.03 -0.46 -10.14
C ALA A 49 2.90 0.31 -9.12
N PHE A 50 4.02 0.91 -9.55
CA PHE A 50 4.81 1.76 -8.69
C PHE A 50 4.12 3.13 -8.49
N LYS A 51 4.11 3.60 -7.25
CA LYS A 51 3.59 4.92 -6.85
C LYS A 51 4.58 5.64 -5.94
N ALA A 52 4.52 6.97 -5.88
CA ALA A 52 5.18 7.72 -4.83
C ALA A 52 4.49 7.41 -3.48
N ALA A 53 5.28 7.25 -2.43
CA ALA A 53 4.73 7.16 -1.07
C ALA A 53 4.26 8.55 -0.62
N TRP A 54 3.09 8.62 0.01
CA TRP A 54 2.59 9.85 0.58
C TRP A 54 3.19 10.08 1.97
N PHE A 55 3.27 9.02 2.76
CA PHE A 55 3.82 9.06 4.10
C PHE A 55 5.31 8.72 4.11
N GLY A 56 6.05 9.35 5.03
CA GLY A 56 7.46 9.02 5.27
C GLY A 56 7.64 7.63 5.92
N ASP A 57 6.61 7.16 6.62
CA ASP A 57 6.56 5.82 7.22
C ASP A 57 5.76 4.87 6.32
N LEU A 58 6.42 3.83 5.83
CA LEU A 58 5.82 2.83 4.95
C LEU A 58 4.86 1.88 5.68
N THR A 59 4.94 1.79 7.00
CA THR A 59 3.96 1.04 7.79
C THR A 59 2.60 1.73 7.75
N VAL A 60 2.57 3.05 7.92
CA VAL A 60 1.36 3.89 7.80
C VAL A 60 0.81 3.84 6.37
N GLU A 61 1.69 3.92 5.36
CA GLU A 61 1.26 3.81 3.95
C GLU A 61 0.57 2.47 3.67
N ARG A 62 1.15 1.36 4.16
CA ARG A 62 0.56 0.01 4.04
C ARG A 62 -0.78 -0.08 4.76
N GLU A 63 -0.87 0.47 5.96
CA GLU A 63 -2.11 0.49 6.73
C GLU A 63 -3.22 1.25 6.00
N VAL A 64 -2.92 2.45 5.51
CA VAL A 64 -3.89 3.27 4.77
C VAL A 64 -4.35 2.58 3.49
N ASP A 65 -3.45 1.92 2.76
CA ASP A 65 -3.81 1.15 1.56
C ASP A 65 -4.69 -0.07 1.87
N VAL A 66 -4.45 -0.77 2.99
CA VAL A 66 -5.32 -1.87 3.45
C VAL A 66 -6.68 -1.33 3.86
N ARG A 67 -6.73 -0.29 4.70
CA ARG A 67 -7.98 0.38 5.14
C ARG A 67 -8.83 0.82 3.95
N ARG A 68 -8.24 1.45 2.94
CA ARG A 68 -8.94 1.86 1.71
C ARG A 68 -9.55 0.67 0.96
N ARG A 69 -8.83 -0.45 0.85
CA ARG A 69 -9.33 -1.66 0.17
C ARG A 69 -10.44 -2.33 0.96
N VAL A 70 -10.31 -2.42 2.29
CA VAL A 70 -11.36 -2.97 3.16
C VAL A 70 -12.60 -2.09 3.07
N HIS A 71 -12.47 -0.78 3.23
CA HIS A 71 -13.61 0.16 3.19
C HIS A 71 -14.31 0.18 1.83
N ALA A 72 -13.60 -0.07 0.71
CA ALA A 72 -14.22 -0.19 -0.61
C ALA A 72 -15.18 -1.39 -0.73
N VAL A 73 -15.03 -2.41 0.12
CA VAL A 73 -15.90 -3.60 0.18
C VAL A 73 -16.89 -3.50 1.35
N PHE A 74 -16.42 -3.02 2.49
CA PHE A 74 -17.16 -2.83 3.74
C PHE A 74 -17.55 -1.36 3.90
N ASN A 75 -18.48 -0.92 3.05
CA ASN A 75 -18.86 0.48 2.88
C ASN A 75 -20.22 0.84 3.50
N LYS A 76 -20.76 0.03 4.42
CA LYS A 76 -22.01 0.37 5.12
C LYS A 76 -21.82 1.58 6.03
N GLU A 77 -22.81 2.46 6.05
CA GLU A 77 -22.86 3.67 6.86
C GLU A 77 -23.93 3.54 7.97
N GLU A 78 -23.94 4.46 8.94
CA GLU A 78 -24.90 4.45 10.05
C GLU A 78 -26.39 4.25 9.63
N PRO A 79 -26.90 4.86 8.53
CA PRO A 79 -28.27 4.66 8.07
C PRO A 79 -28.62 3.22 7.62
N ASP A 80 -27.61 2.37 7.40
CA ASP A 80 -27.81 0.96 7.01
C ASP A 80 -28.13 0.06 8.22
N PHE A 81 -28.20 0.60 9.43
CA PHE A 81 -28.40 -0.12 10.68
C PHE A 81 -29.61 0.38 11.46
N GLU A 82 -30.21 -0.49 12.27
CA GLU A 82 -31.37 -0.16 13.11
C GLU A 82 -31.00 0.61 14.38
N SER A 83 -29.76 0.42 14.86
CA SER A 83 -29.25 1.05 16.07
C SER A 83 -27.79 1.49 15.94
N LEU A 84 -27.42 2.48 16.76
CA LEU A 84 -26.03 2.92 16.89
C LEU A 84 -25.12 1.81 17.43
N GLU A 85 -25.66 0.89 18.24
CA GLU A 85 -24.90 -0.25 18.78
C GLU A 85 -24.51 -1.22 17.66
N ASP A 86 -25.43 -1.53 16.75
CA ASP A 86 -25.16 -2.40 15.60
C ASP A 86 -24.13 -1.78 14.64
N TYR A 87 -24.22 -0.46 14.41
CA TYR A 87 -23.25 0.25 13.60
C TYR A 87 -21.85 0.23 14.24
N ASN A 88 -21.74 0.50 15.54
CA ASN A 88 -20.46 0.42 16.25
C ASN A 88 -19.88 -1.00 16.27
N ALA A 89 -20.73 -2.03 16.45
CA ALA A 89 -20.30 -3.43 16.36
C ALA A 89 -19.79 -3.79 14.97
N TYR A 90 -20.40 -3.25 13.91
CA TYR A 90 -19.92 -3.38 12.55
C TYR A 90 -18.57 -2.68 12.33
N LEU A 91 -18.40 -1.44 12.82
CA LEU A 91 -17.12 -0.73 12.73
C LEU A 91 -15.99 -1.51 13.42
N GLU A 92 -16.24 -2.06 14.60
CA GLU A 92 -15.26 -2.88 15.34
C GLU A 92 -14.89 -4.17 14.57
N GLN A 93 -15.85 -4.82 13.92
CA GLN A 93 -15.60 -5.98 13.05
C GLN A 93 -14.73 -5.60 11.84
N VAL A 94 -14.99 -4.45 11.23
CA VAL A 94 -14.19 -3.95 10.09
C VAL A 94 -12.77 -3.60 10.53
N GLU A 95 -12.57 -2.99 11.69
CA GLU A 95 -11.26 -2.71 12.27
C GLU A 95 -10.50 -4.00 12.60
N SER A 96 -11.17 -4.97 13.21
CA SER A 96 -10.58 -6.29 13.52
C SER A 96 -10.10 -6.99 12.24
N LEU A 97 -10.94 -7.03 11.19
CA LEU A 97 -10.57 -7.59 9.89
C LEU A 97 -9.40 -6.82 9.26
N THR A 98 -9.39 -5.49 9.37
CA THR A 98 -8.31 -4.67 8.84
C THR A 98 -6.99 -5.01 9.54
N PHE A 99 -7.01 -5.18 10.85
CA PHE A 99 -5.84 -5.53 11.65
C PHE A 99 -5.28 -6.91 11.28
N ASP A 100 -6.14 -7.90 11.01
CA ASP A 100 -5.72 -9.24 10.58
C ASP A 100 -5.04 -9.27 9.19
N LEU A 101 -5.23 -8.23 8.37
CA LEU A 101 -4.66 -8.12 7.01
C LEU A 101 -3.32 -7.36 6.95
N LEU A 102 -2.89 -6.76 8.08
CA LEU A 102 -1.60 -6.09 8.23
C LEU A 102 -0.49 -7.09 8.57
#